data_AF-A0A529ZVG1-F1
#
_entry.id   AF-A0A529ZVG1-F1
#
_cell.length_a   1.000
_cell.length_b   1.000
_cell.length_c   1.000
_cell.angle_alpha   90.00
_cell.angle_beta   90.00
_cell.angle_gamma   90.00
#
_symmetry.space_group_name_H-M   'P 1'
#
loop_
_entity.id
_entity.type
_entity.pdbx_description
1 polymer ?
#
loop_
_entity_poly.entity_id
_entity_poly.type
_entity_poly.pdbx_seq_one_letter_code
_entity_poly.pdbx_strand_id
1 'polypeptide(L)'
;GVTGRGTSLGQPLEKVAWVLARACGHVGSGAEYLYNTVSHLETFGIHDRNLWRLQELVADEIRSIHGRRGTNHDAAEITEAAIT
;
A
#
# COMPACT_ATOMS: atom_id res chain seq x y z
N GLY A 1 20.74 -9.33 15.56
CA GLY A 1 19.74 -8.89 14.57
C GLY A 1 20.34 -8.96 13.18
N VAL A 2 19.51 -9.08 12.14
CA VAL A 2 19.97 -9.13 10.74
C VAL A 2 20.75 -7.83 10.43
N THR A 3 22.05 -7.92 10.19
CA THR A 3 22.90 -6.77 9.87
C THR A 3 23.60 -7.07 8.55
N GLY A 4 23.20 -6.35 7.51
CA GLY A 4 23.68 -6.55 6.15
C GLY A 4 23.50 -5.28 5.34
N ARG A 5 24.38 -5.08 4.36
CA ARG A 5 24.26 -3.96 3.43
C ARG A 5 22.90 -4.05 2.72
N GLY A 6 22.07 -3.02 2.85
CA GLY A 6 20.72 -2.96 2.29
C GLY A 6 19.57 -3.28 3.25
N THR A 7 19.85 -3.71 4.49
CA THR A 7 18.82 -3.93 5.50
C THR A 7 18.51 -2.64 6.24
N SER A 8 17.24 -2.21 6.22
CA SER A 8 16.74 -1.08 7.01
C SER A 8 15.76 -1.59 8.08
N LEU A 9 16.25 -1.76 9.30
CA LEU A 9 15.43 -2.18 10.45
C LEU A 9 14.80 -0.96 11.15
N GLY A 10 13.75 -1.21 11.94
CA GLY A 10 13.17 -0.20 12.84
C GLY A 10 12.58 1.02 12.14
N GLN A 11 12.15 0.88 10.89
CA GLN A 11 11.54 1.97 10.15
C GLN A 11 10.15 2.31 10.72
N PRO A 12 9.73 3.59 10.73
CA PRO A 12 8.37 3.98 11.06
C PRO A 12 7.35 3.27 10.16
N LEU A 13 6.17 2.92 10.70
CA LEU A 13 5.16 2.16 9.95
C LEU A 13 4.70 2.91 8.70
N GLU A 14 4.63 4.24 8.74
CA GLU A 14 4.26 5.09 7.61
C GLU A 14 5.28 4.95 6.48
N LYS A 15 6.57 4.85 6.82
CA LYS A 15 7.63 4.63 5.82
C LYS A 15 7.54 3.25 5.21
N VAL A 16 7.28 2.23 6.04
CA VAL A 16 7.08 0.85 5.57
C VAL A 16 5.85 0.78 4.66
N ALA A 17 4.74 1.40 5.04
CA ALA A 17 3.51 1.45 4.26
C ALA A 17 3.74 2.11 2.89
N TRP A 18 4.44 3.24 2.87
CA TRP A 18 4.80 3.95 1.64
C TRP A 18 5.60 3.07 0.66
N VAL A 19 6.53 2.25 1.19
CA VAL A 19 7.31 1.30 0.38
C VAL A 19 6.42 0.16 -0.11
N LEU A 20 5.67 -0.50 0.79
CA LEU A 20 4.85 -1.67 0.45
C LEU A 20 3.76 -1.36 -0.57
N ALA A 21 3.13 -0.18 -0.49
CA ALA A 21 2.12 0.27 -1.45
C ALA A 21 2.64 0.42 -2.89
N ARG A 22 3.96 0.60 -3.06
CA ARG A 22 4.62 0.78 -4.37
C ARG A 22 5.48 -0.40 -4.80
N ALA A 23 5.79 -1.33 -3.89
CA ALA A 23 6.66 -2.45 -4.16
C ALA A 23 5.96 -3.47 -5.06
N CYS A 24 6.66 -3.94 -6.08
CA CYS A 24 6.24 -5.04 -6.95
C CYS A 24 7.44 -5.93 -7.25
N GLY A 25 7.28 -7.23 -7.04
CA GLY A 25 8.26 -8.25 -7.39
C GLY A 25 7.65 -9.31 -8.31
N HIS A 26 8.46 -10.29 -8.70
CA HIS A 26 8.05 -11.38 -9.58
C HIS A 26 6.82 -12.18 -9.11
N VAL A 27 6.56 -12.23 -7.79
CA VAL A 27 5.46 -12.98 -7.17
C VAL A 27 4.24 -12.13 -6.84
N GLY A 28 4.27 -10.82 -7.11
CA GLY A 28 3.17 -9.91 -6.78
C GLY A 28 3.62 -8.65 -6.04
N SER A 29 2.62 -7.92 -5.53
CA SER A 29 2.85 -6.63 -4.87
C SER A 29 3.16 -6.78 -3.37
N GLY A 30 3.82 -5.78 -2.79
CA GLY A 30 4.05 -5.72 -1.34
C GLY A 30 2.75 -5.63 -0.54
N ALA A 31 1.75 -4.93 -1.07
CA ALA A 31 0.43 -4.80 -0.46
C ALA A 31 -0.34 -6.13 -0.42
N GLU A 32 -0.34 -6.87 -1.52
CA GLU A 32 -0.96 -8.20 -1.61
C GLU A 32 -0.30 -9.19 -0.65
N TYR A 33 1.04 -9.20 -0.60
CA TYR A 33 1.77 -10.05 0.33
C TYR A 33 1.39 -9.76 1.80
N LEU A 34 1.31 -8.48 2.18
CA LEU A 34 0.92 -8.07 3.52
C LEU A 34 -0.52 -8.52 3.83
N TYR A 35 -1.47 -8.27 2.92
CA TYR A 35 -2.86 -8.67 3.10
C TYR A 35 -3.03 -10.18 3.28
N ASN A 36 -2.37 -10.98 2.44
CA ASN A 36 -2.40 -12.44 2.53
C ASN A 36 -1.84 -12.92 3.87
N THR A 37 -0.76 -12.30 4.34
CA THR A 37 -0.14 -12.62 5.64
C THR A 37 -1.09 -12.33 6.79
N VAL A 38 -1.69 -11.13 6.83
CA VAL A 38 -2.63 -10.75 7.89
C VAL A 38 -3.87 -11.63 7.88
N SER A 39 -4.46 -11.85 6.70
CA SER A 39 -5.64 -12.71 6.53
C SER A 39 -5.36 -14.13 7.02
N HIS A 40 -4.19 -14.69 6.69
CA HIS A 40 -3.82 -16.03 7.14
C HIS A 40 -3.63 -16.09 8.66
N LEU A 41 -2.98 -15.09 9.27
CA LEU A 41 -2.86 -14.99 10.73
C LEU A 41 -4.23 -14.90 11.42
N GLU A 42 -5.16 -14.14 10.85
CA GLU A 42 -6.53 -14.01 11.36
C GLU A 42 -7.26 -15.36 11.36
N THR A 43 -7.05 -16.22 10.35
CA THR A 43 -7.64 -17.58 10.35
C THR A 43 -7.19 -18.45 11.53
N PHE A 44 -6.05 -18.15 12.14
CA PHE A 44 -5.56 -18.79 13.37
C PHE A 44 -5.92 -18.01 14.64
N GLY A 45 -6.71 -16.94 14.54
CA GLY A 45 -7.05 -16.05 15.65
C GLY A 45 -5.92 -15.12 16.09
N ILE A 46 -4.86 -14.98 15.28
CA ILE A 46 -3.69 -14.15 15.62
C ILE A 46 -3.91 -12.73 15.09
N HIS A 47 -4.04 -11.78 16.03
CA HIS A 47 -4.28 -10.37 15.73
C HIS A 47 -3.07 -9.52 16.13
N ASP A 48 -2.05 -9.49 15.29
CA ASP A 48 -0.87 -8.64 15.51
C ASP A 48 -1.21 -7.17 15.28
N ARG A 49 -1.22 -6.37 16.35
CA ARG A 49 -1.62 -4.95 16.29
C ARG A 49 -0.82 -4.13 15.28
N ASN A 50 0.47 -4.42 15.10
CA ASN A 50 1.32 -3.66 14.18
C ASN A 50 1.00 -4.03 12.73
N LEU A 51 0.78 -5.31 12.42
CA LEU A 51 0.39 -5.72 11.08
C LEU A 51 -0.99 -5.19 10.69
N TRP A 52 -1.94 -5.20 11.64
CA TRP A 52 -3.25 -4.59 11.45
C TRP A 52 -3.16 -3.09 11.17
N ARG A 53 -2.35 -2.37 11.95
CA ARG A 53 -2.11 -0.95 11.69
C ARG A 53 -1.40 -0.72 10.35
N LEU A 54 -0.45 -1.57 10.01
CA LEU A 54 0.32 -1.44 8.77
C LEU A 54 -0.56 -1.67 7.53
N GLN A 55 -1.47 -2.65 7.54
CA GLN A 55 -2.38 -2.85 6.40
C GLN A 55 -3.33 -1.67 6.19
N GLU A 56 -3.81 -1.03 7.27
CA GLU A 56 -4.60 0.20 7.18
C GLU A 56 -3.82 1.31 6.50
N LEU A 57 -2.59 1.55 6.93
CA LEU A 57 -1.72 2.58 6.36
C LEU A 57 -1.38 2.30 4.88
N VAL A 58 -1.17 1.04 4.51
CA VAL A 58 -0.95 0.64 3.11
C VAL A 58 -2.21 0.90 2.28
N ALA A 59 -3.40 0.56 2.79
CA ALA A 59 -4.65 0.83 2.11
C ALA A 59 -4.87 2.34 1.90
N ASP A 60 -4.59 3.16 2.91
CA ASP A 60 -4.69 4.62 2.81
C ASP A 60 -3.70 5.20 1.80
N GLU A 61 -2.47 4.70 1.76
CA GLU A 61 -1.48 5.13 0.76
C GLU A 61 -1.91 4.73 -0.66
N ILE A 62 -2.46 3.53 -0.87
CA ILE A 62 -2.99 3.10 -2.17
C ILE A 62 -4.15 4.02 -2.60
N ARG A 63 -5.07 4.36 -1.69
CA ARG A 63 -6.14 5.33 -1.97
C ARG A 63 -5.58 6.69 -2.32
N SER A 64 -4.54 7.17 -1.64
CA SER A 64 -3.86 8.43 -1.94
C SER A 64 -3.25 8.43 -3.35
N ILE A 65 -2.57 7.35 -3.75
CA ILE A 65 -1.97 7.20 -5.08
C ILE A 65 -3.04 7.27 -6.18
N HIS A 66 -4.17 6.57 -6.00
CA HIS A 66 -5.20 6.43 -7.03
C HIS A 66 -6.25 7.55 -6.99
N GLY A 67 -6.53 8.14 -5.84
CA GLY A 67 -7.40 9.31 -5.69
C GLY A 67 -6.86 10.53 -6.43
N ARG A 68 -5.53 10.67 -6.51
CA ARG A 68 -4.86 11.68 -7.34
C ARG A 68 -4.98 11.42 -8.85
N ARG A 69 -5.30 10.18 -9.24
CA ARG A 69 -5.46 9.79 -10.65
C ARG A 69 -6.89 9.97 -11.13
N GLY A 70 -7.88 9.77 -10.24
CA GLY A 70 -9.31 9.95 -10.56
C GLY A 70 -9.68 11.40 -10.90
N THR A 71 -9.16 12.38 -10.16
CA THR A 71 -9.48 13.80 -10.40
C THR A 71 -8.98 14.34 -11.74
N ASN A 72 -7.92 13.74 -12.30
CA ASN A 72 -7.33 14.18 -13.57
C ASN A 72 -8.05 13.58 -14.79
N HIS A 73 -8.79 12.47 -14.63
CA HIS A 73 -9.57 11.88 -15.72
C HIS A 73 -10.94 12.57 -15.83
N ASP A 74 -11.59 12.83 -14.69
CA ASP A 74 -12.89 13.51 -14.66
C ASP A 74 -12.80 14.94 -15.23
N ALA A 75 -11.71 15.68 -14.96
CA ALA A 75 -11.52 17.04 -15.48
C ALA A 75 -11.24 17.07 -17.00
N ALA A 76 -10.66 16.01 -17.57
CA ALA A 76 -10.34 15.95 -19.00
C ALA A 76 -11.60 15.72 -19.87
N GLU A 77 -12.56 14.92 -19.40
CA GLU A 77 -13.86 14.73 -20.07
C GLU A 77 -14.68 16.02 -20.13
N ILE A 78 -14.65 16.87 -19.08
CA ILE A 78 -15.41 18.13 -19.08
C ILE A 78 -14.82 19.16 -20.05
N THR A 79 -13.51 19.14 -20.28
CA THR A 79 -12.87 20.07 -21.24
C THR A 79 -13.13 19.71 -22.69
N GLU A 80 -13.34 18.43 -23.03
CA GLU A 80 -13.59 17.99 -24.41
C GLU A 80 -15.05 18.22 -24.83
N ALA A 81 -15.99 18.03 -23.90
CA ALA A 81 -17.42 18.30 -24.11
C ALA A 81 -17.76 19.80 -24.24
N ALA A 82 -16.90 20.70 -23.77
CA ALA A 82 -17.12 22.16 -23.83
C ALA A 82 -16.63 22.81 -25.15
N ILE A 83 -15.99 22.03 -26.04
CA ILE A 83 -15.38 22.52 -27.30
C ILE A 83 -16.19 22.09 -28.54
N THR A 84 -17.25 21.28 -28.39
CA THR A 84 -18.17 20.89 -29.48
C THR A 84 -19.47 21.67 -29.41
#